data_AF-A0A965ADL9-F1
#
_entry.id   AF-A0A965ADL9-F1
#
_cell.length_a   1.000
_cell.length_b   1.000
_cell.length_c   1.000
_cell.angle_alpha   90.00
_cell.angle_beta   90.00
_cell.angle_gamma   90.00
#
_symmetry.space_group_name_H-M   'P 1'
#
loop_
_entity.id
_entity.type
_entity.pdbx_description
1 polymer ?
#
loop_
_entity_poly.entity_id
_entity_poly.type
_entity_poly.pdbx_seq_one_letter_code
_entity_poly.pdbx_strand_id
1 'polypeptide(L)'
;MAELLELEYTEIILAALVPSALYYLAVFVQADLEAAKNGIAPLPKERIPPLLRVLKEGWFFVLPYVALIYTLFSLNLPPQESAFWAAISVAIVSIIFGYKGHRINPKQLWDSVAGAGRASADIIVIGAMAGIIIAILDRTGLGQALTLVLAAVGEDSLFLLLILTALVSILLGMGMPTSAIYLLLATMIAPSLIKLGVHP
;
A
#
# COMPACT_ATOMS: atom_id res chain seq x y z
N MET A 1 -7.92 -6.03 1.94
CA MET A 1 -7.67 -7.35 1.31
C MET A 1 -7.85 -8.47 2.31
N ALA A 2 -7.11 -8.52 3.43
CA ALA A 2 -7.34 -9.51 4.50
C ALA A 2 -8.80 -9.61 4.92
N GLU A 3 -9.40 -8.47 5.24
CA GLU A 3 -10.81 -8.37 5.63
C GLU A 3 -11.80 -8.68 4.50
N LEU A 4 -11.42 -8.44 3.23
CA LEU A 4 -12.30 -8.69 2.07
C LEU A 4 -12.28 -10.16 1.64
N LEU A 5 -11.13 -10.82 1.81
CA LEU A 5 -10.91 -12.23 1.46
C LEU A 5 -11.12 -13.16 2.66
N GLU A 6 -11.35 -12.60 3.85
CA GLU A 6 -11.42 -13.33 5.13
C GLU A 6 -10.18 -14.21 5.39
N LEU A 7 -9.01 -13.79 4.86
CA LEU A 7 -7.73 -14.48 5.01
C LEU A 7 -6.85 -13.80 6.04
N GLU A 8 -5.98 -14.58 6.68
CA GLU A 8 -4.96 -14.04 7.57
C GLU A 8 -4.02 -13.09 6.81
N TYR A 9 -3.65 -11.98 7.43
CA TYR A 9 -2.76 -10.98 6.80
C TYR A 9 -1.41 -11.58 6.39
N THR A 10 -0.95 -12.61 7.10
CA THR A 10 0.28 -13.35 6.79
C THR A 10 0.27 -13.95 5.39
N GLU A 11 -0.84 -14.53 4.96
CA GLU A 11 -0.97 -15.16 3.63
C GLU A 11 -0.81 -14.13 2.51
N ILE A 12 -1.41 -12.96 2.70
CA ILE A 12 -1.34 -11.85 1.75
C ILE A 12 0.08 -11.32 1.64
N ILE A 13 0.81 -11.19 2.76
CA ILE A 13 2.21 -10.74 2.71
C ILE A 13 3.09 -11.76 1.99
N LEU A 14 2.90 -13.05 2.27
CA LEU A 14 3.69 -14.11 1.63
C LEU A 14 3.45 -14.12 0.11
N ALA A 15 2.19 -13.97 -0.32
CA ALA A 15 1.85 -13.83 -1.74
C ALA A 15 2.45 -12.56 -2.38
N ALA A 16 2.49 -11.45 -1.64
CA ALA A 16 3.01 -10.17 -2.11
C ALA A 16 4.54 -10.04 -2.06
N LEU A 17 5.26 -10.97 -1.43
CA LEU A 17 6.69 -10.86 -1.17
C LEU A 17 7.52 -10.85 -2.47
N VAL A 18 7.25 -11.78 -3.39
CA VAL A 18 7.98 -11.84 -4.67
C VAL A 18 7.66 -10.63 -5.57
N PRO A 19 6.38 -10.27 -5.81
CA PRO A 19 6.04 -9.08 -6.60
C PRO A 19 6.62 -7.79 -6.03
N SER A 20 6.57 -7.60 -4.71
CA SER A 20 7.11 -6.40 -4.05
C SER A 20 8.63 -6.32 -4.17
N ALA A 21 9.36 -7.43 -4.01
CA ALA A 21 10.81 -7.46 -4.20
C ALA A 21 11.21 -7.09 -5.63
N LEU A 22 10.53 -7.64 -6.64
CA LEU A 22 10.77 -7.31 -8.05
C LEU A 22 10.45 -5.84 -8.35
N TYR A 23 9.34 -5.33 -7.81
CA TYR A 23 8.95 -3.93 -7.95
C TYR A 23 10.00 -2.98 -7.35
N TYR A 24 10.44 -3.23 -6.11
CA TYR A 24 11.45 -2.39 -5.46
C TYR A 24 12.80 -2.46 -6.16
N LEU A 25 13.21 -3.63 -6.68
CA LEU A 25 14.41 -3.75 -7.48
C LEU A 25 14.33 -2.90 -8.75
N ALA A 26 13.19 -2.98 -9.47
CA ALA A 26 12.97 -2.21 -10.69
C ALA A 26 12.99 -0.70 -10.42
N VAL A 27 12.29 -0.24 -9.37
CA VAL A 27 12.27 1.18 -8.96
C VAL A 27 13.67 1.64 -8.54
N PHE A 28 14.42 0.82 -7.81
CA PHE A 28 15.78 1.15 -7.40
C PHE A 28 16.70 1.36 -8.61
N VAL A 29 16.70 0.42 -9.56
CA VAL A 29 17.49 0.52 -10.80
C VAL A 29 17.05 1.74 -11.61
N GLN A 30 15.75 1.99 -11.73
CA GLN A 30 15.23 3.16 -12.44
C GLN A 30 15.69 4.48 -11.80
N ALA A 31 15.61 4.58 -10.47
CA ALA A 31 16.03 5.78 -9.74
C ALA A 31 17.54 6.02 -9.85
N ASP A 32 18.35 4.96 -9.80
CA ASP A 32 19.81 5.04 -9.97
C ASP A 32 20.18 5.51 -11.39
N LEU A 33 19.56 4.94 -12.41
CA LEU A 33 19.76 5.36 -13.80
C LEU A 33 19.32 6.80 -14.06
N GLU A 34 18.19 7.22 -13.48
CA GLU A 34 17.70 8.59 -13.61
C GLU A 34 18.59 9.59 -12.84
N ALA A 35 19.12 9.20 -11.68
CA ALA A 35 20.10 10.00 -10.94
C ALA A 35 21.41 10.15 -11.72
N ALA A 36 21.91 9.06 -12.33
CA ALA A 36 23.10 9.07 -13.18
C ALA A 36 22.91 9.96 -14.41
N LYS A 37 21.75 9.84 -15.08
CA LYS A 37 21.37 10.67 -16.23
C LYS A 37 21.31 12.16 -15.87
N ASN A 38 20.81 12.49 -14.68
CA ASN A 38 20.71 13.87 -14.20
C ASN A 38 21.99 14.36 -13.48
N GLY A 39 23.04 13.54 -13.41
CA GLY A 39 24.32 13.91 -12.79
C GLY A 39 24.23 14.21 -11.29
N ILE A 40 23.30 13.57 -10.58
CA ILE A 40 23.11 13.78 -9.14
C ILE A 40 24.32 13.20 -8.38
N ALA A 41 25.12 14.08 -7.78
CA ALA A 41 26.32 13.69 -7.06
C ALA A 41 26.01 13.07 -5.68
N PRO A 42 26.83 12.12 -5.21
CA PRO A 42 26.69 11.57 -3.85
C PRO A 42 26.91 12.65 -2.79
N LEU A 43 26.22 12.49 -1.65
CA LEU A 43 26.37 13.39 -0.50
C LEU A 43 27.79 13.31 0.10
N PRO A 44 28.42 14.46 0.43
CA PRO A 44 29.67 14.49 1.18
C PRO A 44 29.55 13.73 2.50
N LYS A 45 30.58 12.96 2.87
CA LYS A 45 30.58 12.08 4.05
C LYS A 45 30.34 12.85 5.35
N GLU A 46 30.72 14.12 5.39
CA GLU A 46 30.57 15.01 6.54
C GLU A 46 29.11 15.35 6.83
N ARG A 47 28.22 15.24 5.82
CA ARG A 47 26.78 15.47 5.99
C ARG A 47 26.02 14.22 6.41
N ILE A 48 26.67 13.06 6.41
CA ILE A 48 26.05 11.78 6.75
C ILE A 48 26.18 11.59 8.26
N PRO A 49 25.08 11.61 9.03
CA PRO A 49 25.15 11.39 10.47
C PRO A 49 25.63 9.95 10.76
N PRO A 50 26.48 9.74 11.78
CA PRO A 50 26.97 8.41 12.10
C PRO A 50 25.82 7.50 12.55
N LEU A 51 25.77 6.29 11.99
CA LEU A 51 24.66 5.34 12.17
C LEU A 51 24.37 5.04 13.65
N LEU A 52 25.42 4.88 14.45
CA LEU A 52 25.32 4.62 15.89
C LEU A 52 24.63 5.77 16.65
N ARG A 53 24.84 7.02 16.22
CA ARG A 53 24.21 8.20 16.83
C ARG A 53 22.73 8.25 16.49
N VAL A 54 22.36 7.99 15.24
CA VAL A 54 20.96 7.96 14.80
C VAL A 54 20.20 6.86 15.54
N LEU A 55 20.80 5.67 15.67
CA LEU A 55 20.18 4.55 16.37
C LEU A 55 19.99 4.85 17.87
N LYS A 56 20.98 5.47 18.53
CA LYS A 56 20.86 5.90 19.94
C LYS A 56 19.85 7.04 20.15
N GLU A 57 19.74 7.97 19.20
CA GLU A 57 18.77 9.08 19.31
C GLU A 57 17.34 8.64 18.98
N GLY A 58 17.15 7.57 18.20
CA GLY A 58 15.85 7.11 17.71
C GLY A 58 15.40 5.72 18.18
N TRP A 59 16.11 5.08 19.12
CA TRP A 59 15.84 3.69 19.53
C TRP A 59 14.38 3.44 19.95
N PHE A 60 13.74 4.44 20.54
CA PHE A 60 12.37 4.35 21.03
C PHE A 60 11.32 4.27 19.90
N PHE A 61 11.66 4.67 18.65
CA PHE A 61 10.78 4.46 17.49
C PHE A 61 10.64 2.98 17.09
N VAL A 62 11.49 2.10 17.65
CA VAL A 62 11.31 0.65 17.52
C VAL A 62 10.06 0.19 18.28
N LEU A 63 9.69 0.85 19.40
CA LEU A 63 8.53 0.46 20.21
C LEU A 63 7.22 0.50 19.41
N PRO A 64 6.89 1.57 18.65
CA PRO A 64 5.72 1.55 17.78
C PRO A 64 5.73 0.49 16.69
N TYR A 65 6.90 0.19 16.13
CA TYR A 65 7.04 -0.89 15.16
C TYR A 65 6.76 -2.26 15.80
N VAL A 66 7.29 -2.50 17.00
CA VAL A 66 7.03 -3.72 17.76
C VAL A 66 5.54 -3.81 18.12
N ALA A 67 4.91 -2.72 18.55
CA ALA A 67 3.49 -2.68 18.83
C ALA A 67 2.64 -3.01 17.59
N LEU A 68 3.01 -2.48 16.42
CA LEU A 68 2.36 -2.78 15.15
C LEU A 68 2.51 -4.26 14.77
N ILE A 69 3.73 -4.78 14.78
CA ILE A 69 4.02 -6.17 14.39
C ILE A 69 3.32 -7.14 15.37
N TYR A 70 3.37 -6.84 16.67
CA TYR A 70 2.75 -7.68 17.69
C TYR A 70 1.22 -7.72 17.57
N THR A 71 0.57 -6.57 17.40
CA THR A 71 -0.89 -6.50 17.23
C THR A 71 -1.35 -7.20 15.95
N LEU A 72 -0.57 -7.08 14.88
CA LEU A 72 -0.90 -7.63 13.57
C LEU A 72 -0.73 -9.14 13.48
N PHE A 73 0.37 -9.70 14.02
CA PHE A 73 0.68 -11.12 13.86
C PHE A 73 0.40 -11.97 15.10
N SER A 74 0.62 -11.44 16.30
CA SER A 74 0.40 -12.23 17.53
C SER A 74 -1.06 -12.18 17.98
N LEU A 75 -1.71 -11.02 17.83
CA LEU A 75 -3.11 -10.84 18.19
C LEU A 75 -4.07 -11.00 17.01
N ASN A 76 -3.54 -11.15 15.78
CA ASN A 76 -4.32 -11.21 14.54
C ASN A 76 -5.38 -10.11 14.44
N LEU A 77 -5.07 -8.91 14.94
CA LEU A 77 -5.97 -7.77 14.85
C LEU A 77 -6.02 -7.25 13.42
N PRO A 78 -7.15 -6.65 13.00
CA PRO A 78 -7.25 -5.99 11.71
C PRO A 78 -6.11 -4.97 11.51
N PRO A 79 -5.58 -4.81 10.28
CA PRO A 79 -4.49 -3.87 10.03
C PRO A 79 -4.78 -2.43 10.46
N GLN A 80 -6.03 -1.99 10.36
CA GLN A 80 -6.48 -0.66 10.75
C GLN A 80 -6.41 -0.46 12.27
N GLU A 81 -6.80 -1.47 13.05
CA GLU A 81 -6.68 -1.45 14.52
C GLU A 81 -5.22 -1.52 14.97
N SER A 82 -4.41 -2.36 14.32
CA SER A 82 -2.98 -2.47 14.58
C SER A 82 -2.26 -1.13 14.32
N ALA A 83 -2.61 -0.45 13.22
CA ALA A 83 -2.10 0.88 12.91
C ALA A 83 -2.54 1.94 13.94
N PHE A 84 -3.75 1.83 14.48
CA PHE A 84 -4.24 2.73 15.53
C PHE A 84 -3.44 2.57 16.83
N TRP A 85 -3.21 1.34 17.29
CA TRP A 85 -2.37 1.07 18.47
C TRP A 85 -0.92 1.52 18.26
N ALA A 86 -0.37 1.31 17.06
CA ALA A 86 0.93 1.82 16.68
C ALA A 86 0.98 3.35 16.74
N ALA A 87 -0.02 4.05 16.21
CA ALA A 87 -0.10 5.52 16.27
C ALA A 87 -0.17 6.04 17.71
N ILE A 88 -0.95 5.40 18.59
CA ILE A 88 -1.00 5.73 20.03
C ILE A 88 0.40 5.55 20.64
N SER A 89 1.06 4.44 20.35
CA SER A 89 2.40 4.19 20.90
C SER A 89 3.43 5.22 20.42
N VAL A 90 3.37 5.67 19.15
CA VAL A 90 4.21 6.77 18.64
C VAL A 90 3.94 8.05 19.44
N ALA A 91 2.67 8.39 19.66
CA ALA A 91 2.29 9.60 20.39
C ALA A 91 2.82 9.56 21.83
N ILE A 92 2.64 8.44 22.54
CA ILE A 92 3.12 8.25 23.91
C ILE A 92 4.65 8.38 23.98
N VAL A 93 5.36 7.64 23.12
CA VAL A 93 6.82 7.64 23.09
C VAL A 93 7.38 9.03 22.77
N SER A 94 6.74 9.75 21.84
CA SER A 94 7.17 11.09 21.43
C SER A 94 6.92 12.15 22.51
N ILE A 95 5.93 11.95 23.39
CA ILE A 95 5.68 12.82 24.55
C ILE A 95 6.68 12.54 25.68
N ILE A 96 6.96 11.26 25.96
CA ILE A 96 7.83 10.84 27.08
C ILE A 96 9.30 11.12 26.79
N PHE A 97 9.82 10.58 25.69
CA PHE A 97 11.25 10.60 25.37
C PHE A 97 11.63 11.88 24.61
N GLY A 98 10.73 12.39 23.76
CA GLY A 98 11.04 13.48 22.83
C GLY A 98 12.10 13.06 21.79
N TYR A 99 12.16 13.77 20.66
CA TYR A 99 13.14 13.50 19.62
C TYR A 99 14.01 14.73 19.37
N LYS A 100 15.34 14.55 19.35
CA LYS A 100 16.32 15.63 19.18
C LYS A 100 16.08 16.83 20.12
N GLY A 101 15.77 16.54 21.38
CA GLY A 101 15.54 17.56 22.42
C GLY A 101 14.18 18.27 22.37
N HIS A 102 13.30 17.89 21.42
CA HIS A 102 11.97 18.47 21.30
C HIS A 102 10.91 17.41 21.65
N ARG A 103 10.07 17.70 22.64
CA ARG A 103 8.87 16.90 22.93
C ARG A 103 7.70 17.40 22.10
N ILE A 104 6.79 16.50 21.77
CA ILE A 104 5.56 16.88 21.06
C ILE A 104 4.69 17.73 21.99
N ASN A 105 4.31 18.91 21.50
CA ASN A 105 3.34 19.77 22.18
C ASN A 105 1.89 19.35 21.85
N PRO A 106 0.90 19.62 22.71
CA PRO A 106 -0.50 19.30 22.44
C PRO A 106 -1.01 19.86 21.10
N LYS A 107 -0.53 21.04 20.70
CA LYS A 107 -0.83 21.64 19.39
C LYS A 107 -0.32 20.78 18.23
N GLN A 108 0.89 20.25 18.32
CA GLN A 108 1.47 19.38 17.28
C GLN A 108 0.74 18.03 17.21
N LEU A 109 0.30 17.50 18.35
CA LEU A 109 -0.53 16.30 18.37
C LEU A 109 -1.88 16.57 17.69
N TRP A 110 -2.52 17.70 17.99
CA TRP A 110 -3.74 18.13 17.33
C TRP A 110 -3.54 18.36 15.82
N ASP A 111 -2.45 19.02 15.43
CA ASP A 111 -2.10 19.25 14.02
C ASP A 111 -1.87 17.92 13.28
N SER A 112 -1.33 16.90 13.96
CA SER A 112 -1.16 15.55 13.41
C SER A 112 -2.50 14.86 13.20
N VAL A 113 -3.43 14.95 14.17
CA VAL A 113 -4.80 14.42 14.03
C VAL A 113 -5.58 15.16 12.95
N ALA A 114 -5.48 16.49 12.89
CA ALA A 114 -6.09 17.30 11.84
C ALA A 114 -5.47 17.01 10.47
N GLY A 115 -4.17 16.76 10.41
CA GLY A 115 -3.45 16.30 9.22
C GLY A 115 -3.97 14.94 8.74
N ALA A 116 -4.14 13.98 9.66
CA ALA A 116 -4.74 12.69 9.37
C ALA A 116 -6.18 12.84 8.85
N GLY A 117 -6.99 13.72 9.46
CA GLY A 117 -8.35 14.01 8.98
C GLY A 117 -8.39 14.56 7.56
N ARG A 118 -7.47 15.46 7.19
CA ARG A 118 -7.33 15.97 5.82
C ARG A 118 -6.93 14.86 4.84
N ALA A 119 -5.92 14.06 5.18
CA ALA A 119 -5.51 12.93 4.34
C ALA A 119 -6.64 11.91 4.16
N SER A 120 -7.43 11.64 5.21
CA SER A 120 -8.62 10.79 5.13
C SER A 120 -9.69 11.38 4.23
N ALA A 121 -9.93 12.69 4.28
CA ALA A 121 -10.88 13.36 3.40
C ALA A 121 -10.49 13.22 1.92
N ASP A 122 -9.21 13.37 1.59
CA ASP A 122 -8.70 13.15 0.23
C ASP A 122 -8.99 11.72 -0.25
N ILE A 123 -8.71 10.71 0.59
CA ILE A 123 -8.98 9.30 0.29
C ILE A 123 -10.49 9.04 0.11
N ILE A 124 -11.35 9.66 0.93
CA ILE A 124 -12.81 9.52 0.82
C ILE A 124 -13.34 10.08 -0.50
N VAL A 125 -12.92 11.29 -0.90
CA VAL A 125 -13.34 11.91 -2.16
C VAL A 125 -12.90 11.06 -3.35
N ILE A 126 -11.64 10.62 -3.32
CA ILE A 126 -11.07 9.68 -4.27
C ILE A 126 -11.91 8.39 -4.36
N GLY A 127 -12.25 7.79 -3.22
CA GLY A 127 -13.02 6.56 -3.14
C GLY A 127 -14.44 6.74 -3.68
N ALA A 128 -15.06 7.89 -3.41
CA ALA A 128 -16.37 8.23 -3.95
C ALA A 128 -16.35 8.33 -5.48
N MET A 129 -15.36 9.00 -6.06
CA MET A 129 -15.18 9.07 -7.52
C MET A 129 -14.95 7.70 -8.15
N ALA A 130 -14.12 6.86 -7.52
CA ALA A 130 -13.90 5.49 -7.95
C ALA A 130 -15.19 4.66 -7.92
N GLY A 131 -15.99 4.80 -6.85
CA GLY A 131 -17.29 4.15 -6.73
C GLY A 131 -18.25 4.53 -7.85
N ILE A 132 -18.28 5.81 -8.24
CA ILE A 132 -19.08 6.27 -9.39
C ILE A 132 -18.59 5.61 -10.69
N ILE A 133 -17.28 5.54 -10.91
CA ILE A 133 -16.70 4.88 -12.10
C ILE A 133 -17.12 3.40 -12.12
N ILE A 134 -16.95 2.68 -11.00
CA ILE A 134 -17.34 1.27 -10.87
C ILE A 134 -18.85 1.11 -11.16
N ALA A 135 -19.70 2.00 -10.61
CA ALA A 135 -21.14 1.95 -10.84
C ALA A 135 -21.52 2.19 -12.31
N ILE A 136 -20.83 3.10 -13.01
CA ILE A 136 -21.04 3.32 -14.45
C ILE A 136 -20.58 2.11 -15.25
N LEU A 137 -19.41 1.53 -14.94
CA LEU A 137 -18.90 0.34 -15.62
C LEU A 137 -19.80 -0.88 -15.43
N ASP A 138 -20.40 -1.02 -14.25
CA ASP A 138 -21.37 -2.06 -13.94
C ASP A 138 -22.69 -1.83 -14.72
N ARG A 139 -23.25 -0.62 -14.65
CA ARG A 139 -24.50 -0.26 -15.36
C ARG A 139 -24.40 -0.30 -16.88
N THR A 140 -23.23 0.00 -17.43
CA THR A 140 -22.97 -0.08 -18.87
C THR A 140 -22.65 -1.50 -19.34
N GLY A 141 -22.45 -2.44 -18.42
CA GLY A 141 -22.06 -3.82 -18.71
C GLY A 141 -20.62 -3.96 -19.20
N LEU A 142 -19.81 -2.89 -19.19
CA LEU A 142 -18.41 -2.90 -19.60
C LEU A 142 -17.56 -3.83 -18.72
N GLY A 143 -17.82 -3.86 -17.41
CA GLY A 143 -17.14 -4.79 -16.50
C GLY A 143 -17.40 -6.25 -16.85
N GLN A 144 -18.64 -6.56 -17.19
CA GLN A 144 -19.04 -7.90 -17.59
C GLN A 144 -18.51 -8.27 -18.99
N ALA A 145 -18.51 -7.32 -19.95
CA ALA A 145 -17.92 -7.51 -21.27
C ALA A 145 -16.41 -7.80 -21.17
N LEU A 146 -15.67 -7.05 -20.35
CA LEU A 146 -14.25 -7.31 -20.09
C LEU A 146 -14.03 -8.68 -19.45
N THR A 147 -14.88 -9.06 -18.49
CA THR A 147 -14.84 -10.38 -17.86
C THR A 147 -15.01 -11.50 -18.89
N LEU A 148 -15.95 -11.34 -19.83
CA LEU A 148 -16.20 -12.32 -20.89
C LEU A 148 -15.03 -12.43 -21.88
N VAL A 149 -14.44 -11.30 -22.28
CA VAL A 149 -13.26 -11.30 -23.16
C VAL A 149 -12.08 -11.99 -22.48
N LEU A 150 -11.82 -11.67 -21.21
CA LEU A 150 -10.78 -12.34 -20.43
C LEU A 150 -11.05 -13.84 -20.31
N ALA A 151 -12.29 -14.23 -19.99
CA ALA A 151 -12.67 -15.63 -19.87
C ALA A 151 -12.46 -16.41 -21.19
N ALA A 152 -12.89 -15.85 -22.32
CA ALA A 152 -12.73 -16.48 -23.62
C ALA A 152 -11.25 -16.71 -23.99
N VAL A 153 -10.37 -15.75 -23.68
CA VAL A 153 -8.92 -15.91 -23.91
C VAL A 153 -8.31 -16.90 -22.91
N GLY A 154 -8.83 -16.94 -21.69
CA GLY A 154 -8.31 -17.80 -20.62
C GLY A 154 -8.73 -19.26 -20.71
N GLU A 155 -9.82 -19.59 -21.41
CA GLU A 155 -10.17 -20.97 -21.75
C GLU A 155 -9.08 -21.65 -22.61
N ASP A 156 -8.44 -20.89 -23.51
CA ASP A 156 -7.37 -21.40 -24.37
C ASP A 156 -6.01 -21.41 -23.68
N SER A 157 -5.70 -20.40 -22.86
CA SER A 157 -4.43 -20.33 -22.15
C SER A 157 -4.48 -19.42 -20.92
N LEU A 158 -4.24 -20.04 -19.75
CA LEU A 158 -4.06 -19.33 -18.49
C LEU A 158 -2.91 -18.30 -18.56
N PHE A 159 -1.85 -18.58 -19.32
CA PHE A 159 -0.72 -17.67 -19.45
C PHE A 159 -1.11 -16.37 -20.20
N LEU A 160 -1.87 -16.49 -21.29
CA LEU A 160 -2.36 -15.32 -22.04
C LEU A 160 -3.36 -14.49 -21.21
N LEU A 161 -4.22 -15.15 -20.44
CA LEU A 161 -5.10 -14.49 -19.48
C LEU A 161 -4.30 -13.62 -18.52
N LEU A 162 -3.28 -14.18 -17.86
CA LEU A 162 -2.49 -13.44 -16.87
C LEU A 162 -1.78 -12.21 -17.49
N ILE A 163 -1.26 -12.32 -18.71
CA ILE A 163 -0.67 -11.19 -19.44
C ILE A 163 -1.72 -10.13 -19.73
N LEU A 164 -2.87 -10.53 -20.27
CA LEU A 164 -3.93 -9.59 -20.63
C LEU A 164 -4.50 -8.90 -19.38
N THR A 165 -4.70 -9.65 -18.30
CA THR A 165 -5.04 -9.13 -16.97
C THR A 165 -4.00 -8.14 -16.46
N ALA A 166 -2.70 -8.43 -16.62
CA ALA A 166 -1.64 -7.50 -16.23
C ALA A 166 -1.68 -6.19 -17.04
N LEU A 167 -1.87 -6.28 -18.36
CA LEU A 167 -1.99 -5.09 -19.23
C LEU A 167 -3.20 -4.24 -18.88
N VAL A 168 -4.36 -4.87 -18.68
CA VAL A 168 -5.59 -4.18 -18.26
C VAL A 168 -5.39 -3.52 -16.89
N SER A 169 -4.75 -4.22 -15.94
CA SER A 169 -4.46 -3.68 -14.60
C SER A 169 -3.52 -2.46 -14.66
N ILE A 170 -2.50 -2.49 -15.52
CA ILE A 170 -1.59 -1.36 -15.72
C ILE A 170 -2.34 -0.18 -16.35
N LEU A 171 -3.10 -0.42 -17.43
CA LEU A 171 -3.80 0.63 -18.16
C LEU A 171 -4.85 1.32 -17.28
N LEU A 172 -5.60 0.55 -16.50
CA LEU A 172 -6.54 1.09 -15.52
C LEU A 172 -5.79 1.78 -14.37
N GLY A 173 -4.59 1.32 -14.02
CA GLY A 173 -3.79 1.85 -12.93
C GLY A 173 -3.15 3.21 -13.17
N MET A 174 -2.93 3.63 -14.42
CA MET A 174 -2.14 4.84 -14.73
C MET A 174 -2.77 6.18 -14.28
N GLY A 175 -4.08 6.23 -14.02
CA GLY A 175 -4.80 7.49 -13.76
C GLY A 175 -5.57 7.53 -12.45
N MET A 176 -5.48 6.48 -11.63
CA MET A 176 -6.29 6.33 -10.44
C MET A 176 -5.42 6.18 -9.18
N PRO A 177 -5.93 6.57 -8.00
CA PRO A 177 -5.27 6.31 -6.73
C PRO A 177 -5.32 4.81 -6.38
N THR A 178 -4.32 4.35 -5.63
CA THR A 178 -4.09 2.91 -5.34
C THR A 178 -5.31 2.19 -4.77
N SER A 179 -6.02 2.83 -3.83
CA SER A 179 -7.24 2.27 -3.21
C SER A 179 -8.40 2.09 -4.22
N ALA A 180 -8.55 3.03 -5.16
CA ALA A 180 -9.61 3.00 -6.16
C ALA A 180 -9.39 1.88 -7.19
N ILE A 181 -8.16 1.78 -7.69
CA ILE A 181 -7.75 0.74 -8.64
C ILE A 181 -7.97 -0.63 -8.01
N TYR A 182 -7.61 -0.81 -6.74
CA TYR A 182 -7.80 -2.07 -6.04
C TYR A 182 -9.26 -2.54 -6.06
N LEU A 183 -10.20 -1.67 -5.67
CA LEU A 183 -11.63 -2.02 -5.65
C LEU A 183 -12.14 -2.37 -7.06
N LEU A 184 -11.71 -1.61 -8.06
CA LEU A 184 -12.11 -1.82 -9.45
C LEU A 184 -11.57 -3.14 -10.01
N LEU A 185 -10.28 -3.44 -9.79
CA LEU A 185 -9.70 -4.72 -10.25
C LEU A 185 -10.29 -5.91 -9.47
N ALA A 186 -10.52 -5.77 -8.16
CA ALA A 186 -11.15 -6.82 -7.36
C ALA A 186 -12.57 -7.15 -7.83
N THR A 187 -13.33 -6.15 -8.27
CA THR A 187 -14.71 -6.35 -8.75
C THR A 187 -14.79 -6.81 -10.20
N MET A 188 -13.88 -6.39 -11.07
CA MET A 188 -13.92 -6.70 -12.51
C MET A 188 -13.06 -7.89 -12.92
N ILE A 189 -11.85 -8.00 -12.38
CA ILE A 189 -10.86 -8.98 -12.84
C ILE A 189 -10.93 -10.26 -12.01
N ALA A 190 -11.08 -10.15 -10.68
CA ALA A 190 -11.10 -11.34 -9.81
C ALA A 190 -12.15 -12.39 -10.24
N PRO A 191 -13.40 -12.03 -10.63
CA PRO A 191 -14.37 -13.02 -11.10
C PRO A 191 -13.90 -13.79 -12.34
N SER A 192 -13.13 -13.17 -13.23
CA SER A 192 -12.59 -13.81 -14.43
C SER A 192 -11.53 -14.85 -14.08
N LEU A 193 -10.64 -14.51 -13.15
CA LEU A 193 -9.59 -15.41 -12.66
C LEU A 193 -10.18 -16.61 -11.91
N ILE A 194 -11.16 -16.37 -11.03
CA ILE A 194 -11.82 -17.41 -10.23
C ILE A 194 -12.57 -18.41 -11.12
N LYS A 195 -13.29 -17.93 -12.14
CA LYS A 195 -14.00 -18.80 -13.10
C LYS A 195 -13.07 -19.76 -13.84
N LEU A 196 -11.81 -19.39 -14.01
CA LEU A 196 -10.79 -20.17 -14.72
C LEU A 196 -9.91 -21.00 -13.76
N GLY A 197 -10.34 -21.16 -12.50
CA GLY A 197 -9.69 -22.03 -11.52
C GLY A 197 -8.54 -21.40 -10.73
N VAL A 198 -8.35 -20.07 -10.83
CA VAL A 198 -7.40 -19.36 -9.98
C VAL A 198 -8.10 -19.02 -8.66
N HIS A 199 -7.72 -19.73 -7.60
CA HIS A 199 -8.24 -19.46 -6.26
C HIS A 199 -7.60 -18.18 -5.69
N PRO A 200 -8.40 -17.29 -5.05
CA PRO A 200 -7.92 -16.06 -4.44
C PRO A 200 -7.07 -16.29 -3.19
#